data_AF-B1XNW9-F1
#
_entry.id   AF-B1XNW9-F1
#
_cell.length_a   1.000
_cell.length_b   1.000
_cell.length_c   1.000
_cell.angle_alpha   90.00
_cell.angle_beta   90.00
_cell.angle_gamma   90.00
#
_symmetry.space_group_name_H-M   'P 1'
#
loop_
_entity.id
_entity.type
_entity.pdbx_description
1 polymer ?
#
loop_
_entity_poly.entity_id
_entity_poly.type
_entity_poly.pdbx_seq_one_letter_code
_entity_poly.pdbx_strand_id
1 'polypeptide(L)'
;MGNSQIWINFLALLPSSVLTILLIAIAFLRFYDQTDFEFLGLIANPRQWSNGLTVAAVVATLANFGVEWNRRNRETNRLAEEAQRRAEEGQQRAEARERQIARAQIETRCRLAELRYQLDPSEANRQILINTLAVLEEYGEMF
;
A
#
# COMPACT_ATOMS: atom_id res chain seq x y z
N MET A 1 -10.42 12.52 16.44
CA MET A 1 -9.27 11.95 15.70
C MET A 1 -7.97 12.79 15.76
N GLY A 2 -7.94 13.99 16.36
CA GLY A 2 -6.75 14.88 16.36
C GLY A 2 -5.63 14.53 17.35
N ASN A 3 -5.94 14.15 18.60
CA ASN A 3 -4.89 13.97 19.62
C ASN A 3 -3.96 12.78 19.36
N SER A 4 -4.48 11.64 18.90
CA SER A 4 -3.66 10.43 18.69
C SER A 4 -2.59 10.63 17.59
N GLN A 5 -2.93 11.35 16.52
CA GLN A 5 -1.99 11.71 15.45
C GLN A 5 -0.86 12.64 15.95
N ILE A 6 -1.18 13.62 16.80
CA ILE A 6 -0.19 14.53 17.40
C ILE A 6 0.79 13.76 18.29
N TRP A 7 0.30 12.84 19.12
CA TRP A 7 1.16 12.00 19.96
C TRP A 7 2.07 11.09 19.15
N ILE A 8 1.56 10.51 18.05
CA ILE A 8 2.36 9.67 17.14
C ILE A 8 3.47 10.49 16.46
N ASN A 9 3.16 11.72 16.00
CA ASN A 9 4.17 12.60 15.39
C ASN A 9 5.23 13.04 16.41
N PHE A 10 4.83 13.35 17.65
CA PHE A 10 5.77 13.67 18.73
C PHE A 10 6.66 12.48 19.10
N LEU A 11 6.08 11.29 19.22
CA LEU A 11 6.81 10.03 19.47
C LEU A 11 7.71 9.62 18.30
N ALA A 12 7.39 10.01 17.07
CA ALA A 12 8.24 9.78 15.91
C ALA A 12 9.45 10.72 15.86
N LEU A 13 9.36 11.91 16.47
CA LEU A 13 10.47 12.87 16.55
C LEU A 13 11.45 12.55 17.70
N LEU A 14 10.93 11.96 18.78
CA LEU A 14 11.69 11.61 19.99
C LEU A 14 13.01 10.87 19.71
N PRO A 15 13.07 9.80 18.90
CA PRO A 15 14.30 9.03 18.75
C PRO A 15 15.41 9.80 18.01
N SER A 16 15.06 10.63 17.03
CA SER A 16 16.02 11.45 16.28
C SER A 16 16.59 12.59 17.13
N SER A 17 15.72 13.30 17.86
CA SER A 17 16.15 14.37 18.76
C SER A 17 16.94 13.83 19.96
N VAL A 18 16.52 12.71 20.55
CA VAL A 18 17.22 12.06 21.67
C VAL A 18 18.61 11.59 21.26
N LEU A 19 18.76 10.96 20.09
CA LEU A 19 20.06 10.55 19.56
C LEU A 19 20.99 11.76 19.39
N THR A 20 20.48 12.86 18.84
CA THR A 20 21.25 14.08 18.63
C THR A 20 21.70 14.69 19.96
N ILE A 21 20.81 14.76 20.96
CA ILE A 21 21.13 15.25 22.31
C ILE A 21 22.17 14.35 22.99
N LEU A 22 22.05 13.04 22.85
CA LEU A 22 23.00 12.08 23.40
C LEU A 22 24.38 12.22 22.75
N LEU A 23 24.46 12.38 21.42
CA LEU A 23 25.74 12.63 20.74
C LEU A 23 26.40 13.93 21.20
N ILE A 24 25.62 15.01 21.38
CA ILE A 24 26.11 16.28 21.92
C ILE A 24 26.63 16.09 23.35
N ALA A 25 25.90 15.38 24.21
CA ALA A 25 26.31 15.11 25.58
C ALA A 25 27.57 14.23 25.67
N ILE A 26 27.69 13.21 24.81
CA ILE A 26 28.89 12.36 24.71
C ILE A 26 30.08 13.19 24.27
N ALA A 27 29.93 14.03 23.24
CA ALA A 27 30.99 14.90 22.75
C ALA A 27 31.43 15.90 23.83
N PHE A 28 30.48 16.52 24.54
CA PHE A 28 30.75 17.46 25.63
C PHE A 28 31.54 16.80 26.77
N LEU A 29 31.12 15.62 27.23
CA LEU A 29 31.79 14.88 28.30
C LEU A 29 33.14 14.28 27.89
N ARG A 30 33.39 14.11 26.59
CA ARG A 30 34.65 13.59 26.07
C ARG A 30 35.65 14.70 25.73
N PHE A 31 35.17 15.90 25.44
CA PHE A 31 36.00 17.05 25.09
C PHE A 31 36.52 17.83 26.31
N TYR A 32 35.77 17.87 27.41
CA TYR A 32 36.22 18.43 28.69
C TYR A 32 36.89 17.34 29.55
N ASP A 33 38.11 17.59 30.04
CA ASP A 33 38.86 16.62 30.86
C ASP A 33 38.51 16.75 32.34
N GLN A 34 38.90 15.78 33.15
CA GLN A 34 38.54 15.68 34.58
C GLN A 34 38.91 16.95 35.38
N THR A 35 39.98 17.65 34.99
CA THR A 35 40.43 18.92 35.58
C THR A 35 39.48 20.11 35.33
N ASP A 36 38.73 20.12 34.23
CA ASP A 36 37.79 21.21 33.92
C ASP A 36 36.48 21.06 34.70
N PHE A 37 36.08 19.81 34.98
CA PHE A 37 34.91 19.50 35.81
C PHE A 37 35.20 19.55 37.31
N GLU A 38 36.43 19.25 37.74
CA GLU A 38 36.89 19.44 39.12
C GLU A 38 36.97 20.93 39.49
N PHE A 39 37.40 21.81 38.57
CA PHE A 39 37.44 23.26 38.81
C PHE A 39 36.05 23.87 39.07
N LEU A 40 35.01 23.30 38.47
CA LEU A 40 33.62 23.73 38.66
C LEU A 40 32.86 22.92 39.73
N GLY A 41 33.42 21.81 40.24
CA GLY A 41 32.80 20.96 41.27
C GLY A 41 31.48 20.29 40.86
N LEU A 42 31.19 20.19 39.55
CA LEU A 42 29.84 19.88 39.05
C LEU A 42 29.59 18.38 38.79
N ILE A 43 30.58 17.58 38.37
CA ILE A 43 30.37 16.19 37.90
C ILE A 43 31.53 15.28 38.33
N ALA A 44 31.22 14.23 39.11
CA ALA A 44 32.17 13.18 39.45
C ALA A 44 32.23 12.10 38.34
N ASN A 45 33.43 11.64 37.99
CA ASN A 45 33.69 10.56 37.02
C ASN A 45 33.08 10.76 35.61
N PRO A 46 33.43 11.85 34.90
CA PRO A 46 32.85 12.20 33.59
C PRO A 46 32.98 11.09 32.53
N ARG A 47 34.04 10.27 32.58
CA ARG A 47 34.22 9.12 31.66
C ARG A 47 33.17 8.02 31.85
N GLN A 48 32.72 7.76 33.08
CA GLN A 48 31.68 6.74 33.33
C GLN A 48 30.32 7.22 32.81
N TRP A 49 30.01 8.51 33.01
CA TRP A 49 28.82 9.14 32.44
C TRP A 49 28.83 9.12 30.91
N SER A 50 29.98 9.41 30.29
CA SER A 50 30.16 9.34 28.82
C SER A 50 29.89 7.93 28.27
N ASN A 51 30.40 6.88 28.93
CA ASN A 51 30.13 5.50 28.54
C ASN A 51 28.64 5.15 28.67
N GLY A 52 27.99 5.57 29.76
CA GLY A 52 26.55 5.38 29.95
C GLY A 52 25.72 6.06 28.86
N LEU A 53 26.06 7.29 28.51
CA LEU A 53 25.39 8.03 27.43
C LEU A 53 25.64 7.41 26.05
N THR A 54 26.83 6.82 25.83
CA THR A 54 27.14 6.10 24.59
C THR A 54 26.25 4.88 24.42
N VAL A 55 26.07 4.09 25.48
CA VAL A 55 25.14 2.95 25.46
C VAL A 55 23.70 3.44 25.24
N ALA A 56 23.29 4.50 25.92
CA ALA A 56 21.97 5.10 25.72
C ALA A 56 21.77 5.58 24.27
N ALA A 57 22.80 6.15 23.64
CA ALA A 57 22.75 6.60 22.24
C ALA A 57 22.54 5.42 21.30
N VAL A 58 23.25 4.30 21.52
CA VAL A 58 23.07 3.08 20.74
C VAL A 58 21.65 2.54 20.89
N VAL A 59 21.11 2.48 22.10
CA VAL A 59 19.73 2.02 22.34
C VAL A 59 18.71 2.95 21.66
N ALA A 60 18.89 4.26 21.78
CA ALA A 60 18.04 5.25 21.10
C ALA A 60 18.11 5.11 19.57
N THR A 61 19.28 4.81 19.02
CA THR A 61 19.48 4.55 17.58
C THR A 61 18.69 3.33 17.13
N LEU A 62 18.77 2.23 17.88
CA LEU A 62 18.04 1.00 17.54
C LEU A 62 16.53 1.20 17.66
N ALA A 63 16.06 1.93 18.68
CA ALA A 63 14.66 2.30 18.81
C ALA A 63 14.18 3.17 17.64
N ASN A 64 14.97 4.17 17.23
CA ASN A 64 14.67 5.00 16.06
C ASN A 64 14.53 4.15 14.80
N PHE A 65 15.50 3.25 14.57
CA PHE A 65 15.47 2.35 13.42
C PHE A 65 14.23 1.45 13.42
N GLY A 66 13.85 0.88 14.57
CA GLY A 66 12.65 0.05 14.69
C GLY A 66 11.34 0.80 14.42
N VAL A 67 11.21 2.03 14.94
CA VAL A 67 10.03 2.88 14.68
C VAL A 67 9.93 3.22 13.20
N GLU A 68 11.03 3.64 12.60
CA GLU A 68 11.09 4.02 11.19
C GLU A 68 10.82 2.81 10.27
N TRP A 69 11.38 1.64 10.60
CA TRP A 69 11.09 0.39 9.90
C TRP A 69 9.61 0.03 9.94
N ASN A 70 8.98 0.10 11.12
CA ASN A 70 7.56 -0.18 11.27
C ASN A 70 6.69 0.82 10.50
N ARG A 71 7.05 2.11 10.51
CA ARG A 71 6.37 3.14 9.71
C ARG A 71 6.46 2.82 8.22
N ARG A 72 7.67 2.56 7.73
CA ARG A 72 7.94 2.21 6.33
C ARG A 72 7.18 0.96 5.91
N ASN A 73 7.14 -0.07 6.75
CA ASN A 73 6.44 -1.32 6.47
C ASN A 73 4.92 -1.09 6.32
N ARG A 74 4.32 -0.23 7.15
CA ARG A 74 2.91 0.13 7.03
C ARG A 74 2.61 0.90 5.74
N GLU A 75 3.49 1.81 5.33
CA GLU A 75 3.37 2.54 4.07
C GLU A 75 3.44 1.58 2.87
N THR A 76 4.40 0.66 2.87
CA THR A 76 4.52 -0.38 1.83
C THR A 76 3.27 -1.26 1.78
N ASN A 77 2.73 -1.67 2.94
CA ASN A 77 1.53 -2.49 2.99
C ASN A 77 0.31 -1.77 2.40
N ARG A 78 0.15 -0.47 2.70
CA ARG A 78 -0.92 0.35 2.12
C ARG A 78 -0.80 0.45 0.61
N LEU A 79 0.41 0.68 0.09
CA LEU A 79 0.65 0.72 -1.35
C LEU A 79 0.36 -0.63 -2.02
N ALA A 80 0.71 -1.74 -1.36
CA ALA A 80 0.40 -3.09 -1.85
C ALA A 80 -1.11 -3.35 -1.87
N GLU A 81 -1.84 -2.99 -0.81
CA GLU A 81 -3.30 -3.10 -0.75
C GLU A 81 -3.98 -2.24 -1.84
N GLU A 82 -3.52 -1.01 -2.06
CA GLU A 82 -4.06 -0.15 -3.12
C GLU A 82 -3.77 -0.71 -4.52
N ALA A 83 -2.57 -1.24 -4.74
CA ALA A 83 -2.22 -1.90 -6.00
C ALA A 83 -3.09 -3.14 -6.24
N GLN A 84 -3.33 -3.94 -5.20
CA GLN A 84 -4.18 -5.11 -5.27
C GLN A 84 -5.63 -4.72 -5.57
N ARG A 85 -6.20 -3.73 -4.87
CA ARG A 85 -7.56 -3.25 -5.16
C ARG A 85 -7.69 -2.74 -6.60
N ARG A 86 -6.69 -2.01 -7.10
CA ARG A 86 -6.69 -1.54 -8.49
C ARG A 86 -6.62 -2.69 -9.50
N ALA A 87 -5.87 -3.76 -9.19
CA ALA A 87 -5.80 -4.95 -10.01
C ALA A 87 -7.16 -5.68 -10.03
N GLU A 88 -7.79 -5.87 -8.87
CA GLU A 88 -9.11 -6.50 -8.75
C GLU A 88 -10.20 -5.69 -9.48
N GLU A 89 -10.23 -4.37 -9.31
CA GLU A 89 -11.14 -3.49 -10.08
C GLU A 89 -10.88 -3.56 -11.58
N GLY A 90 -9.61 -3.60 -11.99
CA GLY A 90 -9.21 -3.75 -13.38
C GLY A 90 -9.72 -5.06 -13.99
N GLN A 91 -9.60 -6.16 -13.23
CA GLN A 91 -10.05 -7.47 -13.63
C GLN A 91 -11.58 -7.54 -13.73
N GLN A 92 -12.30 -7.02 -12.74
CA GLN A 92 -13.76 -6.94 -12.79
C GLN A 92 -14.26 -6.11 -13.98
N ARG A 93 -13.59 -4.98 -14.29
CA ARG A 93 -13.92 -4.15 -15.47
C ARG A 93 -13.60 -4.87 -16.77
N ALA A 94 -12.53 -5.67 -16.83
CA ALA A 94 -12.19 -6.46 -18.01
C ALA A 94 -13.24 -7.56 -18.24
N GLU A 95 -13.59 -8.32 -17.19
CA GLU A 95 -14.64 -9.35 -17.25
C GLU A 95 -16.00 -8.75 -17.63
N ALA A 96 -16.37 -7.61 -17.06
CA ALA A 96 -17.61 -6.93 -17.41
C ALA A 96 -17.63 -6.50 -18.89
N ARG A 97 -16.51 -5.97 -19.41
CA ARG A 97 -16.38 -5.63 -20.84
C ARG A 97 -16.45 -6.86 -21.72
N GLU A 98 -15.79 -7.95 -21.35
CA GLU A 98 -15.81 -9.19 -22.10
C GLU A 98 -17.23 -9.76 -22.19
N ARG A 99 -17.97 -9.77 -21.07
CA ARG A 99 -19.39 -10.14 -21.04
C ARG A 99 -20.24 -9.23 -21.92
N GLN A 100 -20.01 -7.92 -21.91
CA GLN A 100 -20.74 -6.98 -22.78
C GLN A 100 -20.43 -7.22 -24.27
N ILE A 101 -19.17 -7.46 -24.62
CA ILE A 101 -18.76 -7.76 -25.99
C ILE A 101 -19.38 -9.08 -26.45
N ALA A 102 -19.34 -10.12 -25.61
CA ALA A 102 -19.96 -11.41 -25.92
C ALA A 102 -21.47 -11.26 -26.17
N ARG A 103 -22.18 -10.53 -25.30
CA ARG A 103 -23.61 -10.23 -25.48
C ARG A 103 -23.89 -9.49 -26.79
N ALA A 104 -23.13 -8.42 -27.07
CA ALA A 104 -23.28 -7.64 -28.29
C ALA A 104 -23.02 -8.47 -29.56
N GLN A 105 -22.05 -9.39 -29.52
CA GLN A 105 -21.77 -10.30 -30.64
C GLN A 105 -22.94 -11.26 -30.89
N ILE A 106 -23.54 -11.84 -29.85
CA ILE A 106 -24.68 -12.75 -29.99
C ILE A 106 -25.90 -11.99 -30.52
N GLU A 107 -26.20 -10.81 -29.99
CA GLU A 107 -27.31 -9.96 -30.48
C GLU A 107 -27.12 -9.59 -31.95
N THR A 108 -25.90 -9.20 -32.34
CA THR A 108 -25.57 -8.85 -33.73
C THR A 108 -25.76 -10.05 -34.66
N ARG A 109 -25.38 -11.27 -34.23
CA ARG A 109 -25.58 -12.51 -35.01
C ARG A 109 -27.07 -12.82 -35.21
N CYS A 110 -27.87 -12.69 -34.16
CA CYS A 110 -29.32 -12.90 -34.25
C CYS A 110 -29.97 -11.91 -35.21
N ARG A 111 -29.64 -10.61 -35.08
CA ARG A 111 -30.18 -9.55 -35.96
C ARG A 111 -29.78 -9.77 -37.42
N LEU A 112 -28.56 -10.24 -37.68
CA LEU A 112 -28.11 -10.57 -39.03
C LEU A 112 -28.87 -11.79 -39.61
N ALA A 113 -29.11 -12.82 -38.80
CA ALA A 113 -29.87 -14.00 -39.22
C ALA A 113 -31.33 -13.64 -39.55
N GLU A 114 -31.94 -12.77 -38.74
CA GLU A 114 -33.29 -12.25 -38.98
C GLU A 114 -33.36 -11.47 -40.30
N LEU A 115 -32.42 -10.54 -40.53
CA LEU A 115 -32.35 -9.78 -41.78
C LEU A 115 -32.19 -10.70 -43.00
N ARG A 116 -31.36 -11.75 -42.90
CA ARG A 116 -31.19 -12.73 -43.98
C ARG A 116 -32.48 -13.48 -44.29
N TYR A 117 -33.22 -13.89 -43.26
CA TYR A 117 -34.52 -14.55 -43.44
C TYR A 117 -35.56 -13.60 -44.05
N GLN A 118 -35.58 -12.33 -43.66
CA GLN A 118 -36.49 -11.33 -44.25
C GLN A 118 -36.16 -11.03 -45.72
N LEU A 119 -34.89 -11.03 -46.09
CA LEU A 119 -34.43 -10.82 -47.47
C LEU A 119 -34.71 -12.04 -48.37
N ASP A 120 -34.50 -13.24 -47.84
CA ASP A 120 -34.76 -14.50 -48.54
C ASP A 120 -35.32 -15.55 -47.56
N PRO A 121 -36.65 -15.80 -47.58
CA PRO A 121 -37.31 -16.75 -46.70
C PRO A 121 -37.14 -18.20 -47.22
N SER A 122 -35.88 -18.62 -47.36
CA SER A 122 -35.51 -20.00 -47.69
C SER A 122 -35.40 -20.88 -46.45
N GLU A 123 -35.62 -22.18 -46.60
CA GLU A 123 -35.54 -23.14 -45.48
C GLU A 123 -34.14 -23.16 -44.84
N ALA A 124 -33.09 -22.89 -45.64
CA ALA A 124 -31.73 -22.74 -45.14
C ALA A 124 -31.59 -21.55 -44.17
N ASN A 125 -32.10 -20.38 -44.53
CA ASN A 125 -32.07 -19.18 -43.68
C ASN A 125 -32.95 -19.34 -42.44
N ARG A 126 -34.08 -20.05 -42.57
CA ARG A 126 -34.96 -20.41 -41.44
C ARG A 126 -34.23 -21.27 -40.41
N GLN A 127 -33.51 -22.30 -40.85
CA GLN A 127 -32.75 -23.16 -39.94
C GLN A 127 -31.60 -22.40 -39.24
N ILE A 128 -30.93 -21.48 -39.96
CA ILE A 128 -29.89 -20.62 -39.38
C ILE A 128 -30.47 -19.72 -38.28
N LEU A 129 -31.64 -19.12 -38.52
CA LEU A 129 -32.33 -18.27 -37.54
C LEU A 129 -32.74 -19.06 -36.28
N ILE A 130 -33.34 -20.25 -36.45
CA ILE A 130 -33.72 -21.12 -35.32
C ILE A 130 -32.49 -21.47 -34.48
N ASN A 131 -31.39 -21.88 -35.12
CA ASN A 131 -30.16 -22.24 -34.42
C ASN A 131 -29.54 -21.05 -33.67
N THR A 132 -29.61 -19.83 -34.23
CA THR A 132 -29.07 -18.63 -33.54
C THR A 132 -29.95 -18.18 -32.37
N LEU A 133 -31.27 -18.32 -32.49
CA LEU A 133 -32.21 -18.04 -31.39
C LEU A 133 -32.06 -19.05 -30.24
N ALA A 134 -31.85 -20.33 -30.54
CA ALA A 134 -31.59 -21.34 -29.51
C ALA A 134 -30.32 -21.03 -28.69
N VAL A 135 -29.25 -20.56 -29.35
CA VAL A 135 -28.02 -20.12 -28.66
C VAL A 135 -28.26 -18.89 -27.77
N LEU A 136 -29.15 -17.98 -28.19
CA LEU A 136 -29.51 -16.81 -27.38
C LEU A 136 -30.32 -17.21 -26.13
N GLU A 137 -31.24 -18.16 -26.26
CA GLU A 137 -32.05 -18.69 -25.16
C GLU A 137 -31.17 -19.40 -24.11
N GLU A 138 -30.26 -20.27 -24.54
CA GLU A 138 -29.30 -20.94 -23.65
C GLU A 138 -28.36 -19.94 -22.93
N TYR A 139 -27.95 -18.86 -23.62
CA TYR A 139 -27.13 -17.80 -23.01
C TYR A 139 -27.95 -16.90 -22.06
N GLY A 140 -29.26 -16.82 -22.26
CA GLY A 140 -30.20 -16.11 -21.39
C GLY A 140 -30.49 -16.86 -20.09
N GLU A 141 -30.52 -18.20 -20.11
CA GLU A 141 -30.75 -19.03 -18.91
C GLU A 141 -29.51 -19.20 -18.01
N MET A 142 -28.30 -18.89 -18.51
CA MET A 142 -27.06 -18.94 -17.71
C MET A 142 -26.86 -17.74 -16.76
N PHE A 143 -27.83 -16.83 -16.65
CA PHE A 143 -27.80 -15.64 -15.79
C PHE A 143 -29.10 -15.47 -15.00
#